data_AF-A0A7K6L377-F1
#
_entry.id   AF-A0A7K6L377-F1
#
_cell.length_a   1.000
_cell.length_b   1.000
_cell.length_c   1.000
_cell.angle_alpha   90.00
_cell.angle_beta   90.00
_cell.angle_gamma   90.00
#
_symmetry.space_group_name_H-M   'P 1'
#
loop_
_entity.id
_entity.type
_entity.pdbx_description
1 polymer ?
#
loop_
_entity_poly.entity_id
_entity_poly.type
_entity_poly.pdbx_seq_one_letter_code
_entity_poly.pdbx_strand_id
1 'polypeptide(L)'
;PFHRLPLVPPGVSPAVSPAVPPRHTDSLLAILDALESPTGGDSVILGRGLGVCSTPGCRAVLGEPPRTPERPPVVTPGQWQFLTELLHHDPATPELGVLLAPDGSTVALAPLLAGIEVGLRSGGFGRPLPTLDPPADPLLAVTIAEVLGTSFLLAERGDNNATAALGPDGCWDDVENPQNYTWRGPPSPVPDPVAIGAMDGVLLGAQLARGPLPVAELLRGYYGSGNGSETGRPPSSYRRRDFGVLVGQGRLEEEVAAVLGVLRSLSPSPELLRDVGTQEVAAVARRAAREFSQRYVGTGGVAP
;
A
#
# COMPACT_ATOMS: atom_id res chain seq x y z
N PRO A 1 15.44 -58.97 28.03
CA PRO A 1 16.42 -57.93 27.61
C PRO A 1 15.69 -56.64 27.22
N PHE A 2 15.55 -55.74 28.19
CA PHE A 2 14.87 -54.45 28.02
C PHE A 2 15.76 -53.48 27.23
N HIS A 3 15.27 -52.98 26.10
CA HIS A 3 15.90 -51.87 25.39
C HIS A 3 15.61 -50.56 26.14
N ARG A 4 16.67 -49.88 26.60
CA ARG A 4 16.60 -48.53 27.16
C ARG A 4 16.31 -47.52 26.04
N LEU A 5 15.25 -46.75 26.19
CA LEU A 5 15.03 -45.50 25.46
C LEU A 5 16.04 -44.43 25.92
N PRO A 6 16.49 -43.51 25.04
CA PRO A 6 17.36 -42.42 25.43
C PRO A 6 16.58 -41.39 26.27
N LEU A 7 17.18 -40.99 27.39
CA LEU A 7 16.71 -39.89 28.25
C LEU A 7 16.81 -38.57 27.49
N VAL A 8 15.67 -37.90 27.31
CA VAL A 8 15.60 -36.49 26.90
C VAL A 8 16.02 -35.64 28.10
N PRO A 9 16.98 -34.70 27.96
CA PRO A 9 17.37 -33.83 29.06
C PRO A 9 16.21 -32.89 29.45
N PRO A 10 15.96 -32.66 30.75
CA PRO A 10 14.95 -31.70 31.18
C PRO A 10 15.54 -30.29 31.03
N GLY A 11 14.87 -29.40 30.30
CA GLY A 11 15.22 -27.98 30.32
C GLY A 11 15.29 -27.24 28.99
N VAL A 12 14.68 -27.73 27.92
CA VAL A 12 14.31 -26.83 26.82
C VAL A 12 12.84 -26.50 27.02
N SER A 13 12.57 -25.39 27.72
CA SER A 13 11.27 -24.73 27.60
C SER A 13 11.00 -24.54 26.12
N PRO A 14 9.79 -24.87 25.61
CA PRO A 14 9.45 -24.52 24.24
C PRO A 14 9.66 -23.01 24.14
N ALA A 15 10.53 -22.58 23.22
CA ALA A 15 10.68 -21.17 22.92
C ALA A 15 9.28 -20.66 22.63
N VAL A 16 8.75 -19.81 23.51
CA VAL A 16 7.46 -19.17 23.30
C VAL A 16 7.64 -18.37 22.03
N SER A 17 7.00 -18.79 20.94
CA SER A 17 6.97 -18.03 19.70
C SER A 17 6.59 -16.59 20.07
N PRO A 18 7.34 -15.58 19.61
CA PRO A 18 7.07 -14.21 20.00
C PRO A 18 5.64 -13.88 19.59
N ALA A 19 4.87 -13.31 20.52
CA ALA A 19 3.50 -12.91 20.25
C ALA A 19 3.50 -11.83 19.16
N VAL A 20 2.90 -12.14 18.01
CA VAL A 20 2.71 -11.19 16.92
C VAL A 20 1.56 -10.23 17.31
N PRO A 21 1.76 -8.91 17.25
CA PRO A 21 0.70 -7.94 17.54
C PRO A 21 -0.54 -8.13 16.66
N PRO A 22 -1.75 -7.73 17.11
CA PRO A 22 -2.92 -7.65 16.25
C PRO A 22 -2.67 -6.74 15.05
N ARG A 23 -3.28 -7.07 13.91
CA ARG A 23 -3.26 -6.30 12.65
C ARG A 23 -4.15 -5.06 12.70
N HIS A 24 -4.04 -4.30 13.77
CA HIS A 24 -4.64 -2.99 13.94
C HIS A 24 -3.65 -1.89 13.58
N THR A 25 -4.16 -0.75 13.12
CA THR A 25 -3.36 0.47 12.95
C THR A 25 -2.64 0.86 14.25
N ASP A 26 -3.24 0.64 15.42
CA ASP A 26 -2.60 0.98 16.72
C ASP A 26 -1.32 0.17 16.99
N SER A 27 -1.27 -1.09 16.56
CA SER A 27 -0.05 -1.90 16.65
C SER A 27 1.05 -1.33 15.77
N LEU A 28 0.71 -0.87 14.56
CA LEU A 28 1.64 -0.19 13.67
C LEU A 28 2.14 1.12 14.30
N LEU A 29 1.24 1.95 14.85
CA LEU A 29 1.59 3.22 15.49
C LEU A 29 2.59 3.01 16.63
N ALA A 30 2.39 2.00 17.48
CA ALA A 30 3.33 1.69 18.56
C ALA A 30 4.73 1.32 18.06
N ILE A 31 4.82 0.64 16.91
CA ILE A 31 6.10 0.29 16.28
C ILE A 31 6.74 1.52 15.65
N LEU A 32 5.97 2.36 14.96
CA LEU A 32 6.46 3.58 14.34
C LEU A 32 6.97 4.57 15.39
N ASP A 33 6.27 4.75 16.52
CA ASP A 33 6.74 5.59 17.63
C ASP A 33 8.11 5.12 18.15
N ALA A 34 8.33 3.80 18.24
CA ALA A 34 9.62 3.25 18.66
C ALA A 34 10.72 3.51 17.62
N LEU A 35 10.40 3.36 16.33
CA LEU A 35 11.33 3.60 15.22
C LEU A 35 11.68 5.09 15.05
N GLU A 36 10.73 6.00 15.28
CA GLU A 36 10.93 7.45 15.14
C GLU A 36 11.57 8.09 16.38
N SER A 37 11.84 7.31 17.42
CA SER A 37 12.60 7.75 18.59
C SER A 37 14.05 8.09 18.22
N PRO A 38 14.78 8.92 19.01
CA PRO A 38 16.18 9.28 18.72
C PRO A 38 17.16 8.09 18.62
N THR A 39 16.77 6.94 19.17
CA THR A 39 17.52 5.67 19.12
C THR A 39 17.03 4.73 18.03
N GLY A 40 15.93 5.08 17.35
CA GLY A 40 15.34 4.34 16.26
C GLY A 40 15.87 4.80 14.90
N GLY A 41 15.57 4.01 13.86
CA GLY A 41 15.98 4.29 12.49
C GLY A 41 14.88 4.97 11.66
N ASP A 42 15.22 5.42 10.46
CA ASP A 42 14.24 6.00 9.54
C ASP A 42 13.20 4.95 9.12
N SER A 43 11.94 5.15 9.56
CA SER A 43 10.80 4.25 9.34
C SER A 43 10.48 4.06 7.85
N VAL A 44 10.76 5.06 7.02
CA VAL A 44 10.51 5.04 5.58
C VAL A 44 11.60 4.26 4.86
N ILE A 45 12.87 4.47 5.23
CA ILE A 45 13.99 3.66 4.73
C ILE A 45 13.80 2.19 5.11
N LEU A 46 13.35 1.92 6.35
CA LEU A 46 13.03 0.58 6.80
C LEU A 46 11.95 -0.06 5.94
N GLY A 47 10.85 0.66 5.70
CA GLY A 47 9.77 0.18 4.84
C GLY A 47 10.26 -0.19 3.44
N ARG A 48 11.08 0.67 2.84
CA ARG A 48 11.68 0.43 1.52
C ARG A 48 12.55 -0.80 1.45
N GLY A 49 13.40 -1.00 2.46
CA GLY A 49 14.25 -2.19 2.51
C GLY A 49 13.47 -3.49 2.78
N LEU A 50 12.28 -3.39 3.39
CA LEU A 50 11.39 -4.53 3.64
C LEU A 50 10.50 -4.90 2.44
N GLY A 51 10.47 -4.08 1.40
CA GLY A 51 9.78 -4.39 0.14
C GLY A 51 8.68 -3.41 -0.26
N VAL A 52 8.46 -2.33 0.50
CA VAL A 52 7.56 -1.25 0.09
C VAL A 52 7.99 -0.77 -1.28
N CYS A 53 7.07 -0.88 -2.25
CA CYS A 53 7.22 -0.27 -3.57
C CYS A 53 8.41 -0.85 -4.37
N SER A 54 8.29 -2.10 -4.80
CA SER A 54 9.36 -2.81 -5.55
C SER A 54 9.09 -2.96 -7.05
N THR A 55 8.06 -2.29 -7.56
CA THR A 55 7.65 -2.35 -8.97
C THR A 55 8.63 -1.56 -9.87
N PRO A 56 8.66 -1.85 -11.19
CA PRO A 56 9.52 -1.10 -12.11
C PRO A 56 9.23 0.41 -12.13
N GLY A 57 7.96 0.82 -12.11
CA GLY A 57 7.60 2.24 -12.05
C GLY A 57 8.02 2.87 -10.72
N CYS A 58 7.92 2.13 -9.62
CA CYS A 58 8.46 2.58 -8.35
C CYS A 58 9.97 2.81 -8.38
N ARG A 59 10.73 1.88 -8.96
CA ARG A 59 12.19 2.05 -9.11
C ARG A 59 12.54 3.23 -10.01
N ALA A 60 11.74 3.49 -11.04
CA ALA A 60 11.91 4.66 -11.90
C ALA A 60 11.73 5.99 -11.15
N VAL A 61 10.87 6.03 -10.12
CA VAL A 61 10.57 7.23 -9.34
C VAL A 61 11.45 7.37 -8.09
N LEU A 62 11.57 6.31 -7.30
CA LEU A 62 12.21 6.30 -5.98
C LEU A 62 13.61 5.67 -5.97
N GLY A 63 14.08 5.17 -7.12
CA GLY A 63 15.35 4.43 -7.24
C GLY A 63 15.27 2.99 -6.72
N GLU A 64 16.42 2.32 -6.67
CA GLU A 64 16.50 0.98 -6.09
C GLU A 64 16.26 1.00 -4.57
N PRO A 65 15.51 0.03 -4.02
CA PRO A 65 15.35 -0.06 -2.58
C PRO A 65 16.71 -0.33 -1.91
N PRO A 66 16.92 0.17 -0.69
CA PRO A 66 18.08 -0.19 0.10
C PRO A 66 18.07 -1.69 0.40
N ARG A 67 19.22 -2.25 0.81
CA ARG A 67 19.29 -3.64 1.25
C ARG A 67 18.32 -3.89 2.41
N THR A 68 17.78 -5.10 2.48
CA THR A 68 16.88 -5.50 3.56
C THR A 68 17.57 -5.28 4.91
N PRO A 69 17.00 -4.45 5.79
CA PRO A 69 17.62 -4.07 7.04
C PRO A 69 17.57 -5.22 8.05
N GLU A 70 18.54 -5.25 8.96
CA GLU A 70 18.44 -6.07 10.16
C GLU A 70 17.40 -5.48 11.11
N ARG A 71 16.79 -6.34 11.95
CA ARG A 71 15.81 -5.91 12.96
C ARG A 71 16.41 -4.85 13.89
N PRO A 72 15.85 -3.64 13.97
CA PRO A 72 16.31 -2.63 14.92
C PRO A 72 16.18 -3.13 16.37
N PRO A 73 17.13 -2.82 17.28
CA PRO A 73 17.07 -3.26 18.67
C PRO A 73 15.80 -2.83 19.40
N VAL A 74 15.22 -1.69 18.99
CA VAL A 74 14.00 -1.10 19.58
C VAL A 74 12.73 -1.91 19.28
N VAL A 75 12.76 -2.74 18.22
CA VAL A 75 11.63 -3.52 17.74
C VAL A 75 11.75 -4.96 18.22
N THR A 76 10.73 -5.48 18.90
CA THR A 76 10.74 -6.88 19.37
C THR A 76 10.70 -7.89 18.20
N PRO A 77 11.08 -9.17 18.40
CA PRO A 77 10.96 -10.17 17.35
C PRO A 77 9.56 -10.32 16.75
N GLY A 78 8.50 -10.21 17.57
CA GLY A 78 7.11 -10.29 17.11
C GLY A 78 6.68 -9.07 16.30
N GLN A 79 7.10 -7.86 16.70
CA GLN A 79 6.86 -6.64 15.93
C GLN A 79 7.65 -6.63 14.61
N TRP A 80 8.84 -7.22 14.59
CA TRP A 80 9.62 -7.37 13.37
C TRP A 80 8.95 -8.32 12.38
N GLN A 81 8.50 -9.48 12.88
CA GLN A 81 7.71 -10.42 12.09
C GLN A 81 6.46 -9.74 11.51
N PHE A 82 5.72 -9.00 12.33
CA PHE A 82 4.57 -8.20 11.92
C PHE A 82 4.90 -7.22 10.78
N LEU A 83 5.98 -6.43 10.90
CA LEU A 83 6.40 -5.51 9.83
C LEU A 83 6.80 -6.26 8.56
N THR A 84 7.55 -7.36 8.68
CA THR A 84 7.96 -8.15 7.51
C THR A 84 6.75 -8.74 6.80
N GLU A 85 5.75 -9.26 7.52
CA GLU A 85 4.55 -9.81 6.90
C GLU A 85 3.71 -8.73 6.21
N LEU A 86 3.63 -7.53 6.77
CA LEU A 86 2.86 -6.42 6.20
C LEU A 86 3.50 -5.77 4.97
N LEU A 87 4.84 -5.72 4.95
CA LEU A 87 5.60 -4.93 3.97
C LEU A 87 6.27 -5.79 2.92
N HIS A 88 6.51 -7.06 3.21
CA HIS A 88 7.04 -7.99 2.24
C HIS A 88 5.93 -8.43 1.30
N HIS A 89 6.05 -8.01 0.04
CA HIS A 89 5.09 -8.36 -0.99
C HIS A 89 5.31 -9.81 -1.44
N ASP A 90 4.57 -10.75 -0.85
CA ASP A 90 4.36 -12.06 -1.45
C ASP A 90 3.08 -12.03 -2.31
N PRO A 91 3.19 -12.10 -3.66
CA PRO A 91 2.02 -12.15 -4.53
C PRO A 91 1.12 -13.38 -4.28
N ALA A 92 1.60 -14.41 -3.59
CA ALA A 92 0.82 -15.57 -3.20
C ALA A 92 0.06 -15.39 -1.87
N THR A 93 0.44 -14.42 -1.03
CA THR A 93 -0.20 -14.15 0.27
C THR A 93 -0.49 -12.65 0.52
N PRO A 94 -1.12 -11.93 -0.44
CA PRO A 94 -1.44 -10.50 -0.30
C PRO A 94 -2.38 -10.17 0.87
N GLU A 95 -3.07 -11.18 1.43
CA GLU A 95 -3.85 -11.13 2.66
C GLU A 95 -3.02 -10.72 3.91
N LEU A 96 -1.70 -10.87 3.86
CA LEU A 96 -0.78 -10.50 4.94
C LEU A 96 -0.35 -9.03 4.90
N GLY A 97 -0.67 -8.29 3.82
CA GLY A 97 -0.23 -6.91 3.62
C GLY A 97 -1.12 -5.83 4.22
N VAL A 98 -2.13 -6.21 5.02
CA VAL A 98 -3.25 -5.32 5.39
C VAL A 98 -3.44 -5.14 6.90
N LEU A 99 -4.06 -4.03 7.26
CA LEU A 99 -4.40 -3.62 8.62
C LEU A 99 -5.88 -3.25 8.71
N LEU A 100 -6.50 -3.54 9.86
CA LEU A 100 -7.81 -3.03 10.25
C LEU A 100 -7.64 -1.62 10.84
N ALA A 101 -8.28 -0.64 10.20
CA ALA A 101 -8.29 0.75 10.64
C ALA A 101 -9.47 1.03 11.59
N PRO A 102 -9.37 2.06 12.46
CA PRO A 102 -10.42 2.40 13.43
C PRO A 102 -11.79 2.74 12.83
N ASP A 103 -11.85 3.15 11.56
CA ASP A 103 -13.12 3.38 10.86
C ASP A 103 -13.73 2.13 10.23
N GLY A 104 -13.21 0.94 10.57
CA GLY A 104 -13.71 -0.36 10.14
C GLY A 104 -13.25 -0.78 8.75
N SER A 105 -12.42 0.04 8.09
CA SER A 105 -11.86 -0.32 6.79
C SER A 105 -10.60 -1.18 6.90
N THR A 106 -10.34 -1.98 5.88
CA THR A 106 -9.09 -2.72 5.74
C THR A 106 -8.17 -1.98 4.77
N VAL A 107 -6.93 -1.74 5.16
CA VAL A 107 -5.97 -0.87 4.45
C VAL A 107 -4.71 -1.67 4.14
N ALA A 108 -4.27 -1.68 2.88
CA ALA A 108 -2.96 -2.22 2.53
C ALA A 108 -1.83 -1.25 2.89
N LEU A 109 -0.83 -1.72 3.63
CA LEU A 109 0.22 -0.87 4.17
C LEU A 109 1.25 -0.44 3.11
N ALA A 110 1.58 -1.33 2.16
CA ALA A 110 2.59 -1.05 1.14
C ALA A 110 2.27 0.20 0.27
N PRO A 111 1.09 0.34 -0.38
CA PRO A 111 0.79 1.55 -1.15
C PRO A 111 0.65 2.79 -0.26
N LEU A 112 0.18 2.65 0.99
CA LEU A 112 0.10 3.73 1.96
C LEU A 112 1.49 4.33 2.26
N LEU A 113 2.46 3.49 2.62
CA LEU A 113 3.83 3.94 2.92
C LEU A 113 4.56 4.44 1.67
N ALA A 114 4.29 3.86 0.50
CA ALA A 114 4.85 4.33 -0.76
C ALA A 114 4.43 5.79 -1.04
N GLY A 115 3.15 6.12 -0.84
CA GLY A 115 2.67 7.49 -0.98
C GLY A 115 3.28 8.47 0.04
N ILE A 116 3.46 8.03 1.28
CA ILE A 116 4.14 8.80 2.35
C ILE A 116 5.59 9.10 1.97
N GLU A 117 6.35 8.10 1.51
CA GLU A 117 7.73 8.28 1.06
C GLU A 117 7.84 9.26 -0.09
N VAL A 118 6.99 9.11 -1.10
CA VAL A 118 6.95 10.05 -2.21
C VAL A 118 6.59 11.45 -1.69
N GLY A 119 5.65 11.59 -0.75
CA GLY A 119 5.32 12.88 -0.14
C GLY A 119 6.49 13.56 0.55
N LEU A 120 7.35 12.79 1.23
CA LEU A 120 8.55 13.31 1.90
C LEU A 120 9.67 13.68 0.93
N ARG A 121 9.77 13.00 -0.21
CA ARG A 121 10.83 13.20 -1.20
C ARG A 121 10.45 14.16 -2.32
N SER A 122 9.18 14.20 -2.68
CA SER A 122 8.68 14.98 -3.80
C SER A 122 8.43 16.42 -3.36
N GLY A 123 8.71 17.37 -4.25
CA GLY A 123 8.47 18.79 -3.99
C GLY A 123 6.99 19.20 -4.05
N GLY A 124 6.03 18.27 -3.98
CA GLY A 124 4.60 18.57 -4.08
C GLY A 124 3.83 17.68 -5.07
N PHE A 125 2.60 17.32 -4.70
CA PHE A 125 1.60 16.76 -5.61
C PHE A 125 1.30 17.72 -6.78
N GLY A 126 1.12 17.19 -7.98
CA GLY A 126 0.90 17.97 -9.20
C GLY A 126 2.19 18.48 -9.84
N ARG A 127 3.33 17.90 -9.49
CA ARG A 127 4.63 18.21 -10.10
C ARG A 127 5.15 16.97 -10.80
N PRO A 128 4.81 16.77 -12.09
CA PRO A 128 5.34 15.67 -12.87
C PRO A 128 6.87 15.65 -12.85
N LEU A 129 7.45 14.48 -12.72
CA LEU A 129 8.89 14.31 -12.68
C LEU A 129 9.45 14.38 -14.12
N PRO A 130 10.25 15.41 -14.50
CA PRO A 130 10.69 15.57 -15.88
C PRO A 130 11.69 14.51 -16.36
N THR A 131 12.26 13.73 -15.42
CA THR A 131 13.18 12.64 -15.74
C THR A 131 12.46 11.37 -16.19
N LEU A 132 11.13 11.32 -16.07
CA LEU A 132 10.29 10.26 -16.63
C LEU A 132 9.87 10.62 -18.05
N ASP A 133 9.77 9.62 -18.91
CA ASP A 133 9.28 9.78 -20.29
C ASP A 133 8.14 8.79 -20.59
N PRO A 134 6.88 9.27 -20.70
CA PRO A 134 6.46 10.66 -20.53
C PRO A 134 6.51 11.12 -19.05
N PRO A 135 6.50 12.44 -18.78
CA PRO A 135 6.41 12.95 -17.41
C PRO A 135 5.16 12.45 -16.70
N ALA A 136 5.31 11.98 -15.46
CA ALA A 136 4.22 11.51 -14.61
C ALA A 136 4.34 12.10 -13.20
N ASP A 137 3.23 12.31 -12.53
CA ASP A 137 3.20 12.71 -11.12
C ASP A 137 3.76 11.55 -10.27
N PRO A 138 4.89 11.75 -9.56
CA PRO A 138 5.54 10.66 -8.84
C PRO A 138 4.63 10.06 -7.75
N LEU A 139 3.75 10.87 -7.14
CA LEU A 139 2.86 10.40 -6.09
C LEU A 139 1.79 9.48 -6.67
N LEU A 140 1.19 9.85 -7.80
CA LEU A 140 0.18 9.02 -8.45
C LEU A 140 0.79 7.81 -9.15
N ALA A 141 1.92 7.99 -9.83
CA ALA A 141 2.64 6.93 -10.54
C ALA A 141 2.92 5.73 -9.63
N VAL A 142 3.55 6.00 -8.48
CA VAL A 142 3.98 5.00 -7.49
C VAL A 142 2.81 4.41 -6.71
N THR A 143 1.88 5.25 -6.29
CA THR A 143 0.91 4.83 -5.27
C THR A 143 -0.27 4.08 -5.88
N ILE A 144 -0.69 4.45 -7.09
CA ILE A 144 -1.95 3.93 -7.65
C ILE A 144 -1.94 3.70 -9.17
N ALA A 145 -1.32 4.58 -9.94
CA ALA A 145 -1.47 4.56 -11.39
C ALA A 145 -0.80 3.33 -12.03
N GLU A 146 0.39 2.95 -11.56
CA GLU A 146 1.09 1.75 -12.07
C GLU A 146 0.28 0.49 -11.82
N VAL A 147 -0.19 0.29 -10.59
CA VAL A 147 -0.95 -0.92 -10.22
C VAL A 147 -2.30 -0.97 -10.92
N LEU A 148 -2.98 0.17 -11.11
CA LEU A 148 -4.22 0.22 -11.90
C LEU A 148 -3.99 -0.12 -13.37
N GLY A 149 -3.02 0.54 -14.02
CA GLY A 149 -2.74 0.32 -15.44
C GLY A 149 -2.35 -1.14 -15.73
N THR A 150 -1.44 -1.69 -14.92
CA THR A 150 -0.99 -3.08 -15.08
C THR A 150 -2.08 -4.09 -14.73
N SER A 151 -2.91 -3.82 -13.72
CA SER A 151 -4.03 -4.71 -13.38
C SER A 151 -5.06 -4.80 -14.50
N PHE A 152 -5.44 -3.67 -15.11
CA PHE A 152 -6.38 -3.69 -16.23
C PHE A 152 -5.79 -4.36 -17.48
N LEU A 153 -4.49 -4.18 -17.76
CA LEU A 153 -3.82 -4.92 -18.84
C LEU A 153 -3.82 -6.44 -18.59
N LEU A 154 -3.57 -6.87 -17.35
CA LEU A 154 -3.61 -8.28 -16.97
C LEU A 154 -5.03 -8.85 -17.13
N ALA A 155 -6.04 -8.10 -16.70
CA ALA A 155 -7.44 -8.52 -16.82
C ALA A 155 -7.90 -8.62 -18.29
N GLU A 156 -7.38 -7.79 -19.19
CA GLU A 156 -7.69 -7.87 -20.62
C GLU A 156 -6.99 -9.03 -21.34
N ARG A 157 -5.82 -9.45 -20.85
CA ARG A 157 -5.02 -10.55 -21.43
C ARG A 157 -5.30 -11.92 -20.82
N GLY A 158 -5.98 -11.96 -19.67
CA GLY A 158 -6.30 -13.22 -18.99
C GLY A 158 -7.37 -14.02 -19.73
N ASP A 159 -7.15 -15.32 -19.87
CA ASP A 159 -8.16 -16.23 -20.40
C ASP A 159 -9.37 -16.33 -19.45
N ASN A 160 -10.58 -16.14 -19.99
CA ASN A 160 -11.87 -16.52 -19.38
C ASN A 160 -12.22 -15.92 -17.99
N ASN A 161 -12.19 -14.59 -17.81
CA ASN A 161 -12.74 -13.90 -16.62
C ASN A 161 -12.14 -14.34 -15.26
N ALA A 162 -10.99 -15.01 -15.21
CA ALA A 162 -10.46 -15.57 -13.97
C ALA A 162 -9.86 -14.54 -13.00
N THR A 163 -9.41 -13.37 -13.50
CA THR A 163 -8.79 -12.32 -12.70
C THR A 163 -9.57 -11.02 -12.84
N ALA A 164 -10.09 -10.51 -11.73
CA ALA A 164 -10.74 -9.20 -11.72
C ALA A 164 -9.68 -8.08 -11.75
N ALA A 165 -9.98 -6.96 -12.40
CA ALA A 165 -9.09 -5.79 -12.37
C ALA A 165 -9.14 -5.02 -11.04
N LEU A 166 -10.27 -5.11 -10.32
CA LEU A 166 -10.50 -4.45 -9.04
C LEU A 166 -11.26 -5.36 -8.08
N GLY A 167 -11.04 -5.18 -6.78
CA GLY A 167 -11.63 -5.99 -5.72
C GLY A 167 -10.96 -7.36 -5.61
N PRO A 168 -11.38 -8.26 -4.71
CA PRO A 168 -12.54 -8.15 -3.86
C PRO A 168 -12.18 -7.46 -2.52
N ASP A 169 -13.19 -7.31 -1.68
CA ASP A 169 -13.02 -7.12 -0.23
C ASP A 169 -12.88 -8.50 0.45
N GLY A 170 -12.75 -8.50 1.76
CA GLY A 170 -12.55 -9.69 2.58
C GLY A 170 -13.16 -9.56 3.96
N CYS A 171 -12.75 -10.45 4.85
CA CYS A 171 -13.15 -10.43 6.26
C CYS A 171 -11.99 -10.77 7.17
N TRP A 172 -11.96 -10.13 8.31
CA TRP A 172 -11.11 -10.51 9.42
C TRP A 172 -11.68 -11.71 10.16
N ASP A 173 -10.80 -12.53 10.71
CA ASP A 173 -11.13 -13.60 11.64
C ASP A 173 -11.70 -13.07 12.97
N ASP A 174 -11.14 -11.97 13.46
CA ASP A 174 -11.56 -11.27 14.67
C ASP A 174 -11.37 -9.76 14.51
N VAL A 175 -12.26 -8.93 15.06
CA VAL A 175 -12.17 -7.46 14.97
C VAL A 175 -11.45 -6.82 16.17
N GLU A 176 -11.43 -7.49 17.32
CA GLU A 176 -10.71 -7.04 18.51
C GLU A 176 -9.22 -7.45 18.42
N ASN A 177 -8.95 -8.64 17.90
CA ASN A 177 -7.60 -9.17 17.70
C ASN A 177 -7.41 -9.76 16.28
N PRO A 178 -7.44 -8.92 15.22
CA PRO A 178 -7.31 -9.36 13.83
C PRO A 178 -5.95 -10.00 13.58
N GLN A 179 -5.94 -11.22 13.05
CA GLN A 179 -4.73 -11.94 12.69
C GLN A 179 -4.76 -12.41 11.23
N ASN A 180 -5.93 -12.80 10.74
CA ASN A 180 -6.09 -13.33 9.39
C ASN A 180 -7.18 -12.56 8.64
N TYR A 181 -6.82 -12.06 7.45
CA TYR A 181 -7.75 -11.45 6.53
C TYR A 181 -8.00 -12.41 5.37
N THR A 182 -9.26 -12.71 5.04
CA THR A 182 -9.60 -13.65 3.98
C THR A 182 -10.46 -12.99 2.91
N TRP A 183 -10.05 -13.10 1.65
CA TRP A 183 -10.77 -12.54 0.51
C TRP A 183 -12.12 -13.19 0.24
N ARG A 184 -13.06 -12.39 -0.26
CA ARG A 184 -14.42 -12.81 -0.64
C ARG A 184 -14.69 -12.54 -2.11
N GLY A 185 -13.91 -13.15 -2.99
CA GLY A 185 -14.11 -13.04 -4.44
C GLY A 185 -12.94 -13.56 -5.28
N PRO A 186 -13.01 -13.39 -6.60
CA PRO A 186 -11.90 -13.75 -7.48
C PRO A 186 -10.67 -12.89 -7.19
N PRO A 187 -9.45 -13.43 -7.33
CA PRO A 187 -8.23 -12.67 -7.07
C PRO A 187 -8.09 -11.48 -8.03
N SER A 188 -7.43 -10.43 -7.55
CA SER A 188 -7.05 -9.25 -8.33
C SER A 188 -5.70 -8.72 -7.86
N PRO A 189 -4.93 -8.07 -8.75
CA PRO A 189 -3.81 -7.23 -8.35
C PRO A 189 -4.22 -5.99 -7.52
N VAL A 190 -5.48 -5.54 -7.61
CA VAL A 190 -5.99 -4.36 -6.88
C VAL A 190 -7.22 -4.74 -6.04
N PRO A 191 -7.05 -5.54 -4.98
CA PRO A 191 -8.13 -5.79 -4.03
C PRO A 191 -8.52 -4.50 -3.29
N ASP A 192 -9.71 -4.48 -2.69
CA ASP A 192 -10.27 -3.28 -2.04
C ASP A 192 -9.29 -2.66 -1.01
N PRO A 193 -8.55 -3.42 -0.18
CA PRO A 193 -7.53 -2.87 0.71
C PRO A 193 -6.37 -2.16 0.01
N VAL A 194 -5.95 -2.64 -1.17
CA VAL A 194 -4.89 -2.00 -1.97
C VAL A 194 -5.39 -0.67 -2.51
N ALA A 195 -6.61 -0.63 -3.06
CA ALA A 195 -7.24 0.62 -3.49
C ALA A 195 -7.37 1.62 -2.34
N ILE A 196 -7.78 1.14 -1.15
CA ILE A 196 -7.89 1.97 0.06
C ILE A 196 -6.53 2.51 0.49
N GLY A 197 -5.52 1.65 0.65
CA GLY A 197 -4.18 2.07 1.05
C GLY A 197 -3.53 3.01 0.04
N ALA A 198 -3.82 2.84 -1.25
CA ALA A 198 -3.38 3.75 -2.29
C ALA A 198 -4.06 5.14 -2.18
N MET A 199 -5.38 5.20 -1.96
CA MET A 199 -6.06 6.48 -1.75
C MET A 199 -5.50 7.22 -0.54
N ASP A 200 -5.31 6.50 0.58
CA ASP A 200 -4.76 7.06 1.82
C ASP A 200 -3.31 7.52 1.62
N GLY A 201 -2.48 6.72 0.92
CA GLY A 201 -1.10 7.07 0.58
C GLY A 201 -0.99 8.35 -0.26
N VAL A 202 -1.89 8.55 -1.23
CA VAL A 202 -1.93 9.79 -2.02
C VAL A 202 -2.34 10.99 -1.15
N LEU A 203 -3.36 10.84 -0.30
CA LEU A 203 -3.82 11.92 0.57
C LEU A 203 -2.74 12.34 1.57
N LEU A 204 -2.13 11.38 2.23
CA LEU A 204 -1.09 11.61 3.24
C LEU A 204 0.23 12.07 2.62
N GLY A 205 0.60 11.53 1.47
CA GLY A 205 1.76 11.99 0.70
C GLY A 205 1.60 13.45 0.26
N ALA A 206 0.42 13.82 -0.23
CA ALA A 206 0.13 15.20 -0.62
C ALA A 206 0.13 16.17 0.59
N GLN A 207 -0.26 15.70 1.78
CA GLN A 207 -0.16 16.48 3.01
C GLN A 207 1.30 16.69 3.42
N LEU A 208 2.12 15.63 3.45
CA LEU A 208 3.53 15.72 3.82
C LEU A 208 4.36 16.60 2.90
N ALA A 209 4.01 16.65 1.62
CA ALA A 209 4.68 17.53 0.67
C ALA A 209 4.45 19.03 0.96
N ARG A 210 3.49 19.39 1.82
CA ARG A 210 3.27 20.76 2.31
C ARG A 210 4.02 21.08 3.60
N GLY A 211 4.38 20.06 4.36
CA GLY A 211 5.08 20.18 5.64
C GLY A 211 5.39 18.82 6.23
N PRO A 212 6.67 18.51 6.53
CA PRO A 212 7.04 17.21 7.07
C PRO A 212 6.48 17.03 8.48
N LEU A 213 5.96 15.85 8.75
CA LEU A 213 5.51 15.38 10.06
C LEU A 213 6.10 13.97 10.30
N PRO A 214 6.35 13.57 11.56
CA PRO A 214 6.61 12.17 11.88
C PRO A 214 5.48 11.28 11.34
N VAL A 215 5.82 10.10 10.81
CA VAL A 215 4.84 9.20 10.19
C VAL A 215 3.84 8.72 11.24
N ALA A 216 4.27 8.43 12.47
CA ALA A 216 3.37 8.05 13.55
C ALA A 216 2.37 9.17 13.89
N GLU A 217 2.82 10.43 13.91
CA GLU A 217 1.95 11.59 14.14
C GLU A 217 0.93 11.76 13.01
N LEU A 218 1.36 11.64 11.76
CA LEU A 218 0.50 11.73 10.58
C LEU A 218 -0.59 10.65 10.59
N LEU A 219 -0.21 9.38 10.80
CA LEU A 219 -1.16 8.26 10.81
C LEU A 219 -2.12 8.35 12.00
N ARG A 220 -1.63 8.79 13.17
CA ARG A 220 -2.48 9.01 14.36
C ARG A 220 -3.50 10.12 14.12
N GLY A 221 -3.12 11.20 13.44
CA GLY A 221 -4.05 12.27 13.06
C GLY A 221 -5.08 11.82 12.02
N TYR A 222 -4.71 10.92 11.11
CA TYR A 222 -5.56 10.49 10.00
C TYR A 222 -6.55 9.38 10.36
N TYR A 223 -6.08 8.35 11.06
CA TYR A 223 -6.88 7.19 11.48
C TYR A 223 -7.46 7.35 12.89
N GLY A 224 -6.86 8.20 13.72
CA GLY A 224 -7.32 8.45 15.07
C GLY A 224 -8.57 9.34 15.11
N SER A 225 -9.44 9.05 16.07
CA SER A 225 -10.69 9.76 16.33
C SER A 225 -10.52 10.98 17.26
N GLY A 226 -9.31 11.52 17.41
CA GLY A 226 -8.99 12.60 18.36
C GLY A 226 -9.95 13.79 18.27
N ASN A 227 -10.13 14.49 19.40
CA ASN A 227 -11.13 15.53 19.75
C ASN A 227 -11.44 16.68 18.74
N GLY A 228 -10.97 16.65 17.50
CA GLY A 228 -10.97 17.76 16.55
C GLY A 228 -11.81 17.59 15.28
N SER A 229 -12.59 16.52 15.10
CA SER A 229 -13.59 16.49 14.02
C SER A 229 -14.97 16.83 14.58
N GLU A 230 -15.66 17.80 13.95
CA GLU A 230 -16.99 18.29 14.34
C GLU A 230 -18.06 17.17 14.42
N THR A 231 -17.74 15.95 13.97
CA THR A 231 -18.65 14.81 13.82
C THR A 231 -18.21 13.53 14.55
N GLY A 232 -17.07 13.54 15.26
CA GLY A 232 -16.56 12.38 16.00
C GLY A 232 -16.04 11.22 15.13
N ARG A 233 -15.78 11.46 13.84
CA ARG A 233 -15.20 10.47 12.90
C ARG A 233 -13.76 10.83 12.52
N PRO A 234 -12.86 9.85 12.33
CA PRO A 234 -11.50 10.13 11.89
C PRO A 234 -11.47 10.65 10.44
N PRO A 235 -10.47 11.47 10.05
CA PRO A 235 -10.31 11.94 8.67
C PRO A 235 -10.35 10.83 7.61
N SER A 236 -9.84 9.64 7.92
CA SER A 236 -9.90 8.46 7.06
C SER A 236 -11.33 8.08 6.63
N SER A 237 -12.36 8.43 7.39
CA SER A 237 -13.77 8.20 7.01
C SER A 237 -14.21 9.02 5.78
N TYR A 238 -13.47 10.07 5.43
CA TYR A 238 -13.77 10.96 4.32
C TYR A 238 -12.88 10.72 3.09
N ARG A 239 -12.01 9.71 3.12
CA ARG A 239 -11.00 9.44 2.08
C ARG A 239 -11.54 9.45 0.66
N ARG A 240 -12.73 8.89 0.43
CA ARG A 240 -13.34 8.77 -0.91
C ARG A 240 -13.60 10.14 -1.52
N ARG A 241 -14.21 11.03 -0.71
CA ARG A 241 -14.48 12.42 -1.08
C ARG A 241 -13.16 13.16 -1.30
N ASP A 242 -12.25 13.05 -0.34
CA ASP A 242 -11.02 13.86 -0.33
C ASP A 242 -10.09 13.45 -1.48
N PHE A 243 -9.98 12.15 -1.77
CA PHE A 243 -9.25 11.64 -2.93
C PHE A 243 -9.91 12.10 -4.23
N GLY A 244 -11.24 12.05 -4.30
CA GLY A 244 -11.99 12.52 -5.47
C GLY A 244 -11.76 14.01 -5.76
N VAL A 245 -11.70 14.85 -4.73
CA VAL A 245 -11.39 16.28 -4.85
C VAL A 245 -9.93 16.52 -5.25
N LEU A 246 -9.00 15.75 -4.67
CA LEU A 246 -7.58 15.95 -4.89
C LEU A 246 -7.12 15.50 -6.29
N VAL A 247 -7.59 14.33 -6.74
CA VAL A 247 -7.14 13.68 -7.98
C VAL A 247 -8.15 13.90 -9.10
N GLY A 248 -9.39 13.47 -8.90
CA GLY A 248 -10.42 13.42 -9.94
C GLY A 248 -10.16 12.36 -11.02
N GLN A 249 -11.23 11.93 -11.71
CA GLN A 249 -11.13 10.85 -12.71
C GLN A 249 -10.21 11.21 -13.89
N GLY A 250 -10.31 12.43 -14.43
CA GLY A 250 -9.56 12.85 -15.61
C GLY A 250 -8.05 12.81 -15.39
N ARG A 251 -7.59 13.33 -14.25
CA ARG A 251 -6.18 13.26 -13.89
C ARG A 251 -5.73 11.83 -13.62
N LEU A 252 -6.57 10.99 -13.00
CA LEU A 252 -6.24 9.58 -12.82
C LEU A 252 -6.06 8.86 -14.17
N GLU A 253 -6.89 9.17 -15.18
CA GLU A 253 -6.73 8.65 -16.55
C GLU A 253 -5.40 9.09 -17.16
N GLU A 254 -5.06 10.38 -17.05
CA GLU A 254 -3.79 10.92 -17.56
C GLU A 254 -2.57 10.23 -16.94
N GLU A 255 -2.56 10.05 -15.61
CA GLU A 255 -1.42 9.46 -14.90
C GLU A 255 -1.30 7.95 -15.14
N VAL A 256 -2.41 7.23 -15.29
CA VAL A 256 -2.37 5.81 -15.70
C VAL A 256 -1.79 5.68 -17.11
N ALA A 257 -2.17 6.55 -18.04
CA ALA A 257 -1.58 6.53 -19.38
C ALA A 257 -0.09 6.89 -19.34
N ALA A 258 0.29 7.90 -18.56
CA ALA A 258 1.67 8.36 -18.44
C ALA A 258 2.57 7.27 -17.86
N VAL A 259 2.18 6.64 -16.75
CA VAL A 259 3.01 5.60 -16.12
C VAL A 259 3.12 4.34 -16.98
N LEU A 260 2.07 3.95 -17.72
CA LEU A 260 2.16 2.87 -18.70
C LEU A 260 3.13 3.23 -19.83
N GLY A 261 3.18 4.50 -20.23
CA GLY A 261 4.20 5.02 -21.14
C GLY A 261 5.61 4.89 -20.57
N VAL A 262 5.81 5.27 -19.29
CA VAL A 262 7.10 5.15 -18.59
C VAL A 262 7.55 3.69 -18.56
N LEU A 263 6.67 2.78 -18.17
CA LEU A 263 6.99 1.35 -18.13
C LEU A 263 7.38 0.80 -19.51
N ARG A 264 6.75 1.29 -20.58
CA ARG A 264 7.11 0.90 -21.95
C ARG A 264 8.51 1.39 -22.36
N SER A 265 8.95 2.54 -21.86
CA SER A 265 10.28 3.10 -22.16
C SER A 265 11.41 2.52 -21.32
N LEU A 266 11.10 1.79 -20.23
CA LEU A 266 12.11 1.08 -19.45
C LEU A 266 12.83 -0.01 -20.28
N SER A 267 14.08 -0.28 -19.90
CA SER A 267 14.92 -1.31 -20.52
C SER A 267 15.43 -2.30 -19.46
N PRO A 268 15.01 -3.58 -19.50
CA PRO A 268 14.01 -4.15 -20.41
C PRO A 268 12.58 -3.66 -20.10
N SER A 269 11.77 -3.53 -21.14
CA SER A 269 10.34 -3.24 -20.98
C SER A 269 9.63 -4.45 -20.36
N PRO A 270 8.69 -4.25 -19.41
CA PRO A 270 7.93 -5.35 -18.83
C PRO A 270 7.21 -6.18 -19.90
N GLU A 271 7.18 -7.50 -19.73
CA GLU A 271 6.59 -8.41 -20.73
C GLU A 271 5.11 -8.13 -20.98
N LEU A 272 4.40 -7.69 -19.94
CA LEU A 272 3.01 -7.25 -20.01
C LEU A 272 2.77 -6.11 -21.03
N LEU A 273 3.82 -5.36 -21.39
CA LEU A 273 3.72 -4.16 -22.21
C LEU A 273 4.35 -4.29 -23.60
N ARG A 274 5.00 -5.42 -23.93
CA ARG A 274 5.78 -5.60 -25.18
C ARG A 274 4.99 -5.29 -26.47
N ASP A 275 3.71 -5.63 -26.49
CA ASP A 275 2.85 -5.47 -27.68
C ASP A 275 1.72 -4.44 -27.47
N VAL A 276 1.75 -3.69 -26.37
CA VAL A 276 0.69 -2.71 -26.05
C VAL A 276 0.91 -1.43 -26.86
N GLY A 277 -0.03 -1.12 -27.76
CA GLY A 277 -0.01 0.10 -28.56
C GLY A 277 -0.48 1.33 -27.78
N THR A 278 -0.18 2.54 -28.27
CA THR A 278 -0.59 3.79 -27.61
C THR A 278 -2.12 3.96 -27.51
N GLN A 279 -2.87 3.44 -28.49
CA GLN A 279 -4.34 3.45 -28.42
C GLN A 279 -4.88 2.50 -27.34
N GLU A 280 -4.24 1.34 -27.17
CA GLU A 280 -4.59 0.37 -26.12
C GLU A 280 -4.27 0.95 -24.74
N VAL A 281 -3.11 1.60 -24.57
CA VAL A 281 -2.78 2.35 -23.33
C VAL A 281 -3.87 3.36 -22.99
N ALA A 282 -4.31 4.17 -23.95
CA ALA A 282 -5.35 5.17 -23.73
C ALA A 282 -6.71 4.53 -23.36
N ALA A 283 -7.06 3.41 -24.00
CA ALA A 283 -8.29 2.69 -23.70
C ALA A 283 -8.28 2.07 -22.29
N VAL A 284 -7.16 1.44 -21.92
CA VAL A 284 -6.91 0.88 -20.59
C VAL A 284 -6.97 1.97 -19.53
N ALA A 285 -6.26 3.08 -19.73
CA ALA A 285 -6.21 4.18 -18.77
C ALA A 285 -7.60 4.77 -18.50
N ARG A 286 -8.37 5.01 -19.56
CA ARG A 286 -9.76 5.48 -19.46
C ARG A 286 -10.65 4.51 -18.71
N ARG A 287 -10.52 3.22 -19.00
CA ARG A 287 -11.31 2.17 -18.35
C ARG A 287 -10.95 2.06 -16.87
N ALA A 288 -9.66 2.00 -16.55
CA ALA A 288 -9.14 1.91 -15.20
C ALA A 288 -9.59 3.10 -14.33
N ALA A 289 -9.40 4.33 -14.81
CA ALA A 289 -9.79 5.53 -14.08
C ALA A 289 -11.31 5.61 -13.85
N ARG A 290 -12.11 5.27 -14.87
CA ARG A 290 -13.58 5.27 -14.78
C ARG A 290 -14.08 4.23 -13.79
N GLU A 291 -13.67 2.96 -13.92
CA GLU A 291 -14.13 1.88 -13.06
C GLU A 291 -13.65 2.07 -11.61
N PHE A 292 -12.41 2.54 -11.42
CA PHE A 292 -11.91 2.92 -10.10
C PHE A 292 -12.74 4.03 -9.46
N SER A 293 -13.01 5.11 -10.21
CA SER A 293 -13.79 6.24 -9.71
C SER A 293 -15.22 5.84 -9.37
N GLN A 294 -15.86 5.03 -10.20
CA GLN A 294 -17.22 4.51 -9.94
C GLN A 294 -17.27 3.66 -8.67
N ARG A 295 -16.27 2.81 -8.44
CA ARG A 295 -16.23 1.88 -7.30
C ARG A 295 -15.84 2.56 -5.99
N TYR A 296 -14.80 3.39 -5.99
CA TYR A 296 -14.16 3.86 -4.76
C TYR A 296 -14.38 5.33 -4.44
N VAL A 297 -14.60 6.19 -5.44
CA VAL A 297 -14.81 7.63 -5.22
C VAL A 297 -16.30 7.97 -5.19
N GLY A 298 -17.08 7.31 -6.05
CA GLY A 298 -18.47 7.64 -6.34
C GLY A 298 -18.57 8.49 -7.61
N THR A 299 -19.70 8.41 -8.32
CA THR A 299 -19.99 9.35 -9.40
C THR A 299 -20.19 10.72 -8.77
N GLY A 300 -19.33 11.68 -9.10
CA GLY A 300 -19.41 13.05 -8.60
C GLY A 300 -20.78 13.68 -8.84
N GLY A 301 -21.69 13.48 -7.89
CA GLY A 301 -22.85 14.32 -7.71
C GLY A 301 -22.46 15.38 -6.70
N VAL A 302 -22.14 16.58 -7.19
CA VAL A 302 -22.40 17.78 -6.40
C VAL A 302 -23.89 17.72 -6.08
N ALA A 303 -24.24 17.38 -4.83
CA ALA A 303 -25.58 17.65 -4.34
C ALA A 303 -25.65 19.17 -4.02
N PRO A 304 -26.72 19.87 -4.42
CA PRO A 304 -26.90 21.29 -4.17
C PRO A 304 -27.05 21.61 -2.68
#